data_AF-A0A945Y8C4-F1
#
_entry.id   AF-A0A945Y8C4-F1
#
_cell.length_a   1.000
_cell.length_b   1.000
_cell.length_c   1.000
_cell.angle_alpha   90.00
_cell.angle_beta   90.00
_cell.angle_gamma   90.00
#
_symmetry.space_group_name_H-M   'P 1'
#
loop_
_entity.id
_entity.type
_entity.pdbx_description
1 polymer ?
#
loop_
_entity_poly.entity_id
_entity_poly.type
_entity_poly.pdbx_seq_one_letter_code
_entity_poly.pdbx_strand_id
1 'polypeptide(L)'
;MNLFGRFLELSMPVRDIRESLEWYRLLGFQECAVGDIYDYHYAVVTDGRVFIGLHSADIEELCLTFVRPELSLYFKELQALGLDVNDVYQGDEYFHQLILHDPAGLQVRLIEARTFSPSVEDRAPLTGQVRHLGISARYPDEAREFWQQGGLSAHDDDESIELLTPGMTLRLHAGVSAPQLNFLCPDKQALIKLLMKEEQRYQQHGELISLTSPEGLQLNVLG
;
A
#
# COMPACT_ATOMS: atom_id res chain seq x y z
N MET A 1 -10.96 -0.46 19.28
CA MET A 1 -9.54 -0.12 19.53
C MET A 1 -8.94 0.23 18.17
N ASN A 2 -8.06 1.22 18.08
CA ASN A 2 -7.31 1.48 16.85
C ASN A 2 -5.85 1.28 17.22
N LEU A 3 -5.23 0.17 16.85
CA LEU A 3 -3.83 -0.13 17.17
C LEU A 3 -2.86 0.48 16.16
N PHE A 4 -3.23 0.56 14.88
CA PHE A 4 -2.29 0.97 13.83
C PHE A 4 -2.21 2.48 13.64
N GLY A 5 -3.23 3.22 14.07
CA GLY A 5 -3.30 4.67 13.88
C GLY A 5 -3.92 5.03 12.54
N ARG A 6 -3.23 5.83 11.72
CA ARG A 6 -3.73 6.30 10.43
C ARG A 6 -2.93 5.71 9.29
N PHE A 7 -3.62 5.14 8.30
CA PHE A 7 -2.96 4.66 7.08
C PHE A 7 -2.17 5.79 6.42
N LEU A 8 -0.93 5.51 6.06
CA LEU A 8 -0.03 6.44 5.40
C LEU A 8 0.14 6.07 3.93
N GLU A 9 0.62 4.87 3.67
CA GLU A 9 1.05 4.43 2.35
C GLU A 9 1.14 2.90 2.23
N LEU A 10 1.17 2.43 0.98
CA LEU A 10 1.72 1.15 0.58
C LEU A 10 3.23 1.32 0.40
N SER A 11 4.05 0.75 1.27
CA SER A 11 5.50 0.83 1.11
C SER A 11 5.98 -0.35 0.26
N MET A 12 6.68 -0.04 -0.82
CA MET A 12 7.16 -0.97 -1.82
C MET A 12 8.70 -0.98 -1.85
N PRO A 13 9.33 -2.15 -1.77
CA PRO A 13 10.76 -2.26 -2.06
C PRO A 13 10.99 -2.04 -3.56
N VAL A 14 11.88 -1.14 -3.92
CA VAL A 14 12.25 -0.89 -5.31
C VAL A 14 13.76 -0.96 -5.50
N ARG A 15 14.21 -1.42 -6.67
CA ARG A 15 15.65 -1.46 -6.98
C ARG A 15 16.14 -0.15 -7.59
N ASP A 16 15.31 0.45 -8.44
CA ASP A 16 15.58 1.71 -9.10
C ASP A 16 14.38 2.64 -8.89
N ILE A 17 14.55 3.62 -8.01
CA ILE A 17 13.52 4.63 -7.69
C ILE A 17 13.09 5.38 -8.95
N ARG A 18 14.03 5.68 -9.83
CA ARG A 18 13.75 6.48 -11.02
C ARG A 18 12.89 5.69 -12.01
N GLU A 19 13.21 4.41 -12.23
CA GLU A 19 12.43 3.53 -13.09
C GLU A 19 10.97 3.43 -12.60
N SER A 20 10.77 3.12 -11.32
CA SER A 20 9.42 3.03 -10.74
C SER A 20 8.68 4.37 -10.79
N LEU A 21 9.36 5.48 -10.46
CA LEU A 21 8.76 6.81 -10.48
C LEU A 21 8.33 7.23 -11.89
N GLU A 22 9.18 7.02 -12.90
CA GLU A 22 8.85 7.28 -14.31
C GLU A 22 7.65 6.43 -14.76
N TRP A 23 7.60 5.16 -14.36
CA TRP A 23 6.50 4.25 -14.68
C TRP A 23 5.15 4.68 -14.08
N TYR A 24 5.13 5.03 -12.78
CA TYR A 24 3.91 5.52 -12.14
C TYR A 24 3.45 6.86 -12.73
N ARG A 25 4.39 7.77 -13.02
CA ARG A 25 4.10 9.06 -13.65
C ARG A 25 3.55 8.89 -15.08
N LEU A 26 4.01 7.88 -15.82
CA LEU A 26 3.47 7.53 -17.13
C LEU A 26 1.97 7.25 -17.06
N LEU A 27 1.54 6.49 -16.05
CA LEU A 27 0.13 6.18 -15.81
C LEU A 27 -0.68 7.38 -15.27
N GLY A 28 0.00 8.46 -14.89
CA GLY A 28 -0.61 9.69 -14.39
C GLY A 28 -0.68 9.78 -12.86
N PHE A 29 0.04 8.92 -12.13
CA PHE A 29 0.25 9.14 -10.69
C PHE A 29 1.12 10.37 -10.47
N GLN A 30 0.88 11.04 -9.35
CA GLN A 30 1.56 12.26 -8.97
C GLN A 30 2.62 11.98 -7.93
N GLU A 31 3.78 12.60 -8.08
CA GLU A 31 4.85 12.56 -7.11
C GLU A 31 4.56 13.51 -5.92
N CYS A 32 4.77 13.04 -4.71
CA CYS A 32 4.64 13.83 -3.49
C CYS A 32 6.00 14.41 -3.07
N ALA A 33 5.98 15.53 -2.36
CA ALA A 33 7.19 16.10 -1.80
C ALA A 33 7.66 15.26 -0.60
N VAL A 34 8.86 14.70 -0.71
CA VAL A 34 9.57 13.95 0.34
C VAL A 34 10.67 14.82 0.96
N GLY A 35 11.11 14.48 2.16
CA GLY A 35 12.21 15.15 2.86
C GLY A 35 13.35 14.19 3.17
N ASP A 36 14.37 14.67 3.88
CA ASP A 36 15.55 13.87 4.24
C ASP A 36 15.32 13.10 5.54
N ILE A 37 14.26 12.29 5.59
CA ILE A 37 13.87 11.52 6.80
C ILE A 37 14.62 10.18 6.90
N TYR A 38 14.89 9.56 5.76
CA TYR A 38 15.66 8.33 5.65
C TYR A 38 17.05 8.62 5.08
N ASP A 39 18.02 7.79 5.43
CA ASP A 39 19.39 7.85 4.91
C ASP A 39 19.54 7.14 3.54
N TYR A 40 18.44 6.62 3.01
CA TYR A 40 18.34 6.01 1.69
C TYR A 40 17.35 6.74 0.78
N HIS A 41 17.43 6.49 -0.53
CA HIS A 41 16.54 7.11 -1.50
C HIS A 41 15.13 6.52 -1.42
N TYR A 42 14.15 7.40 -1.31
CA TYR A 42 12.75 7.04 -1.42
C TYR A 42 11.98 8.10 -2.22
N ALA A 43 10.86 7.70 -2.80
CA ALA A 43 9.91 8.59 -3.46
C ALA A 43 8.49 8.17 -3.07
N VAL A 44 7.51 9.05 -3.21
CA VAL A 44 6.12 8.72 -2.92
C VAL A 44 5.26 9.17 -4.09
N VAL A 45 4.41 8.29 -4.60
CA VAL A 45 3.43 8.60 -5.65
C VAL A 45 2.00 8.40 -5.17
N THR A 46 1.05 9.10 -5.77
CA THR A 46 -0.36 9.03 -5.39
C THR A 46 -1.30 9.15 -6.58
N ASP A 47 -2.47 8.51 -6.47
CA ASP A 47 -3.64 8.72 -7.34
C ASP A 47 -4.61 9.79 -6.79
N GLY A 48 -4.22 10.49 -5.73
CA GLY A 48 -5.04 11.45 -4.98
C GLY A 48 -5.77 10.85 -3.77
N ARG A 49 -5.74 9.52 -3.59
CA ARG A 49 -6.38 8.81 -2.46
C ARG A 49 -5.40 7.90 -1.71
N VAL A 50 -4.71 7.03 -2.43
CA VAL A 50 -3.71 6.09 -1.94
C VAL A 50 -2.32 6.63 -2.22
N PHE A 51 -1.41 6.45 -1.28
CA PHE A 51 0.01 6.75 -1.44
C PHE A 51 0.79 5.44 -1.59
N ILE A 52 1.75 5.42 -2.50
CA ILE A 52 2.68 4.32 -2.71
C ILE A 52 4.08 4.88 -2.46
N GLY A 53 4.71 4.46 -1.36
CA GLY A 53 6.09 4.76 -1.05
C GLY A 53 7.00 3.78 -1.79
N LEU A 54 7.95 4.30 -2.55
CA LEU A 54 8.96 3.56 -3.29
C LEU A 54 10.26 3.66 -2.48
N HIS A 55 10.73 2.57 -1.90
CA HIS A 55 11.88 2.54 -0.98
C HIS A 55 13.04 1.73 -1.56
N SER A 56 14.24 2.32 -1.64
CA SER A 56 15.44 1.62 -2.14
C SER A 56 16.14 0.72 -1.12
N ALA A 57 15.77 0.86 0.17
CA ALA A 57 16.30 0.07 1.28
C ALA A 57 15.27 0.00 2.43
N ASP A 58 15.60 -0.74 3.50
CA ASP A 58 14.83 -0.96 4.74
C ASP A 58 13.43 -1.59 4.60
N ILE A 59 12.91 -1.69 3.39
CA ILE A 59 11.70 -2.45 3.06
C ILE A 59 12.15 -3.63 2.20
N GLU A 60 11.80 -4.85 2.61
CA GLU A 60 12.15 -6.08 1.89
C GLU A 60 10.97 -6.65 1.08
N GLU A 61 9.74 -6.37 1.51
CA GLU A 61 8.50 -6.80 0.89
C GLU A 61 7.41 -5.72 1.00
N LEU A 62 6.33 -5.87 0.23
CA LEU A 62 5.18 -4.96 0.29
C LEU A 62 4.64 -4.92 1.72
N CYS A 63 4.53 -3.73 2.30
CA CYS A 63 3.92 -3.55 3.62
C CYS A 63 2.94 -2.38 3.66
N LEU A 64 2.00 -2.44 4.60
CA LEU A 64 1.10 -1.34 4.89
C LEU A 64 1.70 -0.48 6.00
N THR A 65 2.03 0.77 5.69
CA THR A 65 2.59 1.70 6.67
C THR A 65 1.50 2.58 7.27
N PHE A 66 1.49 2.69 8.59
CA PHE A 66 0.59 3.54 9.36
C PHE A 66 1.37 4.50 10.26
N VAL A 67 0.81 5.69 10.46
CA VAL A 67 1.30 6.65 11.46
C VAL A 67 0.59 6.42 12.78
N ARG A 68 1.37 6.10 13.81
CA ARG A 68 0.95 5.95 15.19
C ARG A 68 1.86 6.80 16.09
N PRO A 69 1.40 8.00 16.49
CA PRO A 69 2.14 8.86 17.40
C PRO A 69 2.46 8.16 18.73
N GLU A 70 3.57 8.57 19.36
CA GLU A 70 4.02 8.08 20.66
C GLU A 70 4.25 6.54 20.67
N LEU A 71 4.78 6.00 19.57
CA LEU A 71 4.89 4.56 19.33
C LEU A 71 5.71 3.85 20.42
N SER A 72 6.72 4.52 20.97
CA SER A 72 7.52 4.05 22.11
C SER A 72 6.69 3.70 23.35
N LEU A 73 5.53 4.35 23.56
CA LEU A 73 4.61 4.03 24.66
C LEU A 73 3.75 2.80 24.37
N TYR A 74 3.50 2.52 23.09
CA TYR A 74 2.60 1.45 22.64
C TYR A 74 3.28 0.09 22.48
N PHE A 75 4.61 0.03 22.40
CA PHE A 75 5.32 -1.24 22.20
C PHE A 75 4.93 -2.32 23.23
N LYS A 76 4.91 -1.97 24.53
CA LYS A 76 4.54 -2.89 25.60
C LYS A 76 3.07 -3.31 25.55
N GLU A 77 2.19 -2.43 25.11
CA GLU A 77 0.75 -2.73 24.96
C GLU A 77 0.52 -3.73 23.83
N LEU A 78 1.21 -3.57 22.70
CA LEU A 78 1.12 -4.50 21.58
C LEU A 78 1.65 -5.90 21.94
N GLN A 79 2.77 -5.97 22.68
CA GLN A 79 3.28 -7.24 23.21
C GLN A 79 2.29 -7.90 24.18
N ALA A 80 1.63 -7.13 25.05
CA ALA A 80 0.65 -7.65 26.00
C ALA A 80 -0.62 -8.21 25.31
N LEU A 81 -0.89 -7.80 24.07
CA LEU A 81 -1.96 -8.35 23.23
C LEU A 81 -1.56 -9.66 22.53
N GLY A 82 -0.33 -10.13 22.73
CA GLY A 82 0.18 -11.37 22.12
C GLY A 82 0.53 -11.23 20.64
N LEU A 83 0.62 -10.00 20.12
CA LEU A 83 1.07 -9.74 18.76
C LEU A 83 2.59 -9.97 18.67
N ASP A 84 3.03 -10.63 17.60
CA ASP A 84 4.44 -10.76 17.28
C ASP A 84 4.94 -9.43 16.69
N VAL A 85 5.58 -8.63 17.54
CA VAL A 85 6.06 -7.29 17.22
C VAL A 85 7.56 -7.23 17.33
N ASN A 86 8.21 -6.88 16.23
CA ASN A 86 9.63 -6.57 16.19
C ASN A 86 9.81 -5.05 16.35
N ASP A 87 10.58 -4.66 17.35
CA ASP A 87 11.04 -3.28 17.50
C ASP A 87 12.25 -3.08 16.57
N VAL A 88 12.13 -2.11 15.65
CA VAL A 88 13.25 -1.66 14.83
C VAL A 88 13.69 -0.32 15.40
N TYR A 89 14.38 -0.40 16.54
CA TYR A 89 14.98 0.77 17.17
C TYR A 89 16.25 1.18 16.40
N GLN A 90 16.17 2.29 15.67
CA GLN A 90 17.30 2.84 14.89
C GLN A 90 18.11 3.91 15.65
N GLY A 91 17.86 4.13 16.95
CA GLY A 91 18.57 5.12 17.77
C GLY A 91 17.79 6.43 17.97
N ASP A 92 18.29 7.29 18.86
CA ASP A 92 17.59 8.50 19.34
C ASP A 92 17.36 9.60 18.26
N GLU A 93 18.03 9.50 17.11
CA GLU A 93 17.90 10.46 16.00
C GLU A 93 16.88 10.02 14.93
N TYR A 94 16.32 8.81 15.05
CA TYR A 94 15.37 8.25 14.09
C TYR A 94 14.00 8.03 14.71
N PHE A 95 12.94 8.10 13.90
CA PHE A 95 11.58 7.77 14.36
C PHE A 95 11.54 6.33 14.87
N HIS A 96 10.83 6.08 15.97
CA HIS A 96 10.55 4.70 16.38
C HIS A 96 9.69 4.02 15.31
N GLN A 97 10.01 2.76 15.04
CA GLN A 97 9.28 1.94 14.08
C GLN A 97 9.02 0.57 14.67
N LEU A 98 7.80 0.09 14.47
CA LEU A 98 7.42 -1.27 14.84
C LEU A 98 6.97 -2.02 13.60
N ILE A 99 7.38 -3.28 13.52
CA ILE A 99 6.97 -4.20 12.45
C ILE A 99 6.17 -5.33 13.08
N LEU A 100 5.04 -5.64 12.47
CA LEU A 100 4.17 -6.75 12.81
C LEU A 100 3.64 -7.38 11.51
N HIS A 101 3.07 -8.56 11.61
CA HIS A 101 2.49 -9.27 10.46
C HIS A 101 1.04 -9.60 10.75
N ASP A 102 0.21 -9.52 9.71
CA ASP A 102 -1.12 -10.11 9.78
C ASP A 102 -1.01 -11.66 9.79
N PRO A 103 -2.11 -12.38 10.11
CA PRO A 103 -2.12 -13.84 10.10
C PRO A 103 -1.80 -14.48 8.74
N ALA A 104 -1.90 -13.73 7.64
CA ALA A 104 -1.53 -14.18 6.30
C ALA A 104 -0.06 -13.88 5.95
N GLY A 105 0.67 -13.21 6.85
CA GLY A 105 2.07 -12.83 6.68
C GLY A 105 2.26 -11.46 6.02
N LEU A 106 1.21 -10.69 5.76
CA LEU A 106 1.36 -9.34 5.23
C LEU A 106 1.96 -8.43 6.31
N GLN A 107 3.10 -7.82 6.00
CA GLN A 107 3.77 -6.90 6.91
C GLN A 107 2.96 -5.61 7.11
N VAL A 108 2.85 -5.20 8.37
CA VAL A 108 2.33 -3.90 8.81
C VAL A 108 3.44 -3.16 9.53
N ARG A 109 3.72 -1.95 9.09
CA ARG A 109 4.75 -1.08 9.67
C ARG A 109 4.08 0.11 10.35
N LEU A 110 4.47 0.38 11.59
CA LEU A 110 4.02 1.54 12.35
C LEU A 110 5.19 2.51 12.49
N ILE A 111 4.95 3.79 12.22
CA ILE A 111 5.93 4.86 12.40
C ILE A 111 5.33 6.03 13.18
N GLU A 112 6.15 6.81 13.88
CA GLU A 112 5.67 7.87 14.77
C GLU A 112 5.07 9.09 14.05
N ALA A 113 5.57 9.41 12.85
CA ALA A 113 5.17 10.60 12.11
C ALA A 113 5.13 10.36 10.58
N ARG A 114 4.44 11.24 9.87
CA ARG A 114 4.38 11.22 8.39
C ARG A 114 5.74 11.53 7.79
N THR A 115 6.07 10.88 6.68
CA THR A 115 7.35 11.05 5.98
C THR A 115 7.29 11.84 4.68
N PHE A 116 6.10 12.32 4.30
CA PHE A 116 5.89 13.12 3.10
C PHE A 116 4.66 14.03 3.24
N SER A 117 4.64 15.08 2.41
CA SER A 117 3.50 15.97 2.26
C SER A 117 2.65 15.55 1.05
N PRO A 118 1.31 15.45 1.17
CA PRO A 118 0.45 15.10 0.04
C PRO A 118 0.64 16.03 -1.16
N SER A 119 0.57 15.48 -2.37
CA SER A 119 0.33 16.28 -3.57
C SER A 119 -1.04 16.96 -3.49
N VAL A 120 -1.14 18.16 -4.07
CA VAL A 120 -2.33 19.03 -4.06
C VAL A 120 -3.08 19.07 -5.40
N GLU A 121 -2.59 18.37 -6.43
CA GLU A 121 -3.24 18.35 -7.73
C GLU A 121 -4.41 17.35 -7.74
N ASP A 122 -5.63 17.83 -8.01
CA ASP A 122 -6.81 16.99 -8.11
C ASP A 122 -6.94 16.39 -9.52
N ARG A 123 -6.13 15.35 -9.80
CA ARG A 123 -6.15 14.64 -11.08
C ARG A 123 -5.92 13.14 -10.86
N ALA A 124 -6.92 12.35 -11.26
CA ALA A 124 -6.80 10.90 -11.26
C ALA A 124 -5.85 10.39 -12.36
N PRO A 125 -5.11 9.29 -12.10
CA PRO A 125 -4.37 8.56 -13.12
C PRO A 125 -5.29 8.00 -14.22
N LEU A 126 -4.72 7.60 -15.35
CA LEU A 126 -5.46 6.97 -16.45
C LEU A 126 -6.04 5.60 -16.06
N THR A 127 -5.46 4.92 -15.09
CA THR A 127 -6.02 3.71 -14.49
C THR A 127 -7.31 3.99 -13.71
N GLY A 128 -7.62 5.25 -13.40
CA GLY A 128 -8.53 5.63 -12.32
C GLY A 128 -7.85 5.54 -10.96
N GLN A 129 -8.61 5.84 -9.90
CA GLN A 129 -8.15 5.69 -8.52
C GLN A 129 -8.23 4.24 -8.06
N VAL A 130 -7.35 3.86 -7.12
CA VAL A 130 -7.35 2.59 -6.42
C VAL A 130 -8.72 2.41 -5.76
N ARG A 131 -9.38 1.30 -6.13
CA ARG A 131 -10.62 0.85 -5.51
C ARG A 131 -10.30 0.12 -4.22
N HIS A 132 -9.38 -0.83 -4.28
CA HIS A 132 -8.90 -1.59 -3.12
C HIS A 132 -7.55 -2.27 -3.42
N LEU A 133 -6.82 -2.58 -2.35
CA LEU A 133 -5.76 -3.60 -2.37
C LEU A 133 -6.41 -4.96 -2.10
N GLY A 134 -6.31 -5.88 -3.06
CA GLY A 134 -6.70 -7.27 -2.87
C GLY A 134 -5.59 -8.05 -2.18
N ILE A 135 -5.91 -8.70 -1.07
CA ILE A 135 -5.00 -9.57 -0.31
C ILE A 135 -5.67 -10.92 -0.08
N SER A 136 -4.87 -11.96 0.08
CA SER A 136 -5.36 -13.32 0.33
C SER A 136 -4.95 -13.80 1.71
N ALA A 137 -5.87 -14.47 2.41
CA ALA A 137 -5.56 -15.24 3.60
C ALA A 137 -6.12 -16.66 3.48
N ARG A 138 -5.39 -17.62 4.03
CA ARG A 138 -5.89 -18.99 4.18
C ARG A 138 -7.07 -19.07 5.16
N TYR A 139 -7.05 -18.22 6.18
CA TYR A 139 -8.07 -18.11 7.23
C TYR A 139 -8.57 -16.65 7.29
N PRO A 140 -9.50 -16.25 6.41
CA PRO A 140 -9.93 -14.86 6.30
C PRO A 140 -10.52 -14.26 7.59
N ASP A 141 -11.17 -15.07 8.43
CA ASP A 141 -11.74 -14.59 9.68
C ASP A 141 -10.67 -14.22 10.72
N GLU A 142 -9.57 -14.96 10.80
CA GLU A 142 -8.44 -14.62 11.67
C GLU A 142 -7.79 -13.30 11.23
N ALA A 143 -7.58 -13.14 9.92
CA ALA A 143 -7.07 -11.90 9.36
C ALA A 143 -8.06 -10.74 9.59
N ARG A 144 -9.38 -10.96 9.43
CA ARG A 144 -10.41 -9.96 9.76
C ARG A 144 -10.26 -9.44 11.19
N GLU A 145 -10.16 -10.33 12.17
CA GLU A 145 -10.03 -9.96 13.58
C GLU A 145 -8.78 -9.10 13.82
N PHE A 146 -7.64 -9.49 13.24
CA PHE A 146 -6.40 -8.70 13.31
C PHE A 146 -6.59 -7.28 12.75
N TRP A 147 -7.15 -7.15 11.55
CA TRP A 147 -7.35 -5.84 10.92
C TRP A 147 -8.38 -4.98 11.68
N GLN A 148 -9.41 -5.60 12.29
CA GLN A 148 -10.36 -4.90 13.16
C GLN A 148 -9.72 -4.39 14.45
N GLN A 149 -8.82 -5.15 15.06
CA GLN A 149 -8.01 -4.66 16.20
C GLN A 149 -7.10 -3.50 15.77
N GLY A 150 -6.57 -3.58 14.55
CA GLY A 150 -5.83 -2.51 13.86
C GLY A 150 -6.61 -1.21 13.71
N GLY A 151 -7.95 -1.28 13.71
CA GLY A 151 -8.86 -0.13 13.59
C GLY A 151 -9.62 -0.05 12.26
N LEU A 152 -9.52 -1.07 11.40
CA LEU A 152 -10.28 -1.14 10.16
C LEU A 152 -11.72 -1.61 10.42
N SER A 153 -12.67 -1.07 9.68
CA SER A 153 -14.07 -1.50 9.73
C SER A 153 -14.32 -2.62 8.71
N ALA A 154 -14.80 -3.78 9.16
CA ALA A 154 -15.11 -4.91 8.30
C ALA A 154 -16.56 -4.88 7.78
N HIS A 155 -16.73 -5.21 6.51
CA HIS A 155 -18.01 -5.43 5.84
C HIS A 155 -17.93 -6.72 5.02
N ASP A 156 -18.92 -7.59 5.17
CA ASP A 156 -19.03 -8.78 4.34
C ASP A 156 -19.53 -8.44 2.94
N ASP A 157 -18.85 -8.98 1.94
CA ASP A 157 -19.26 -9.05 0.53
C ASP A 157 -19.44 -10.53 0.17
N ASP A 158 -20.19 -10.84 -0.89
CA ASP A 158 -20.63 -12.22 -1.19
C ASP A 158 -19.47 -13.23 -1.29
N GLU A 159 -18.29 -12.79 -1.72
CA GLU A 159 -17.10 -13.62 -1.92
C GLU A 159 -15.83 -13.09 -1.22
N SER A 160 -15.94 -12.01 -0.43
CA SER A 160 -14.78 -11.36 0.18
C SER A 160 -15.12 -10.57 1.43
N ILE A 161 -14.11 -10.15 2.18
CA ILE A 161 -14.28 -9.26 3.33
C ILE A 161 -13.66 -7.92 2.97
N GLU A 162 -14.45 -6.86 2.96
CA GLU A 162 -13.96 -5.50 2.81
C GLU A 162 -13.56 -4.92 4.16
N LEU A 163 -12.34 -4.40 4.24
CA LEU A 163 -11.78 -3.75 5.43
C LEU A 163 -11.47 -2.28 5.08
N LEU A 164 -12.14 -1.36 5.75
CA LEU A 164 -12.11 0.06 5.44
C LEU A 164 -11.27 0.84 6.45
N THR A 165 -10.39 1.70 5.94
CA THR A 165 -9.71 2.77 6.68
C THR A 165 -9.71 4.04 5.85
N PRO A 166 -9.67 5.25 6.44
CA PRO A 166 -9.43 6.46 5.67
C PRO A 166 -8.20 6.30 4.76
N GLY A 167 -8.36 6.62 3.47
CA GLY A 167 -7.30 6.53 2.46
C GLY A 167 -7.10 5.16 1.81
N MET A 168 -7.69 4.07 2.30
CA MET A 168 -7.50 2.72 1.71
C MET A 168 -8.69 1.79 1.98
N THR A 169 -8.97 0.91 1.01
CA THR A 169 -9.82 -0.26 1.21
C THR A 169 -8.96 -1.50 0.98
N LEU A 170 -8.95 -2.42 1.94
CA LEU A 170 -8.41 -3.76 1.72
C LEU A 170 -9.56 -4.69 1.40
N ARG A 171 -9.36 -5.59 0.44
CA ARG A 171 -10.31 -6.65 0.14
C ARG A 171 -9.63 -7.99 0.36
N LEU A 172 -10.15 -8.74 1.32
CA LEU A 172 -9.58 -9.98 1.77
C LEU A 172 -10.33 -11.15 1.15
N HIS A 173 -9.58 -12.02 0.48
CA HIS A 173 -10.10 -13.22 -0.17
C HIS A 173 -9.55 -14.48 0.50
N ALA A 174 -10.33 -15.57 0.44
CA ALA A 174 -9.81 -16.88 0.78
C ALA A 174 -8.83 -17.35 -0.30
N GLY A 175 -7.59 -17.67 0.06
CA GLY A 175 -6.61 -18.17 -0.90
C GLY A 175 -5.15 -17.85 -0.55
N VAL A 176 -4.29 -17.87 -1.58
CA VAL A 176 -2.84 -17.64 -1.48
C VAL A 176 -2.29 -16.80 -2.64
N SER A 177 -3.06 -15.85 -3.17
CA SER A 177 -2.56 -14.98 -4.24
C SER A 177 -1.69 -13.84 -3.70
N ALA A 178 -0.75 -13.37 -4.53
CA ALA A 178 0.01 -12.17 -4.23
C ALA A 178 -0.91 -10.93 -4.18
N PRO A 179 -0.53 -9.89 -3.39
CA PRO A 179 -1.29 -8.64 -3.33
C PRO A 179 -1.44 -7.96 -4.69
N GLN A 180 -2.59 -7.35 -4.94
CA GLN A 180 -2.95 -6.74 -6.21
C GLN A 180 -3.68 -5.41 -6.00
N LEU A 181 -3.30 -4.37 -6.72
CA LEU A 181 -4.08 -3.13 -6.75
C LEU A 181 -5.17 -3.23 -7.82
N ASN A 182 -6.40 -2.92 -7.43
CA ASN A 182 -7.55 -3.01 -8.32
C ASN A 182 -8.12 -1.61 -8.58
N PHE A 183 -8.40 -1.33 -9.86
CA PHE A 183 -8.83 -0.02 -10.34
C PHE A 183 -10.09 -0.13 -11.20
N LEU A 184 -10.84 0.97 -11.26
CA LEU A 184 -11.87 1.18 -12.26
C LEU A 184 -11.43 2.31 -13.19
N CYS A 185 -11.16 1.97 -14.44
CA CYS A 185 -10.66 2.89 -15.44
C CYS A 185 -11.80 3.66 -16.10
N PRO A 186 -11.79 5.01 -16.04
CA PRO A 186 -12.84 5.80 -16.66
C PRO A 186 -12.76 5.82 -18.19
N ASP A 187 -11.57 5.63 -18.76
CA ASP A 187 -11.35 5.57 -20.21
C ASP A 187 -10.28 4.53 -20.56
N LYS A 188 -10.75 3.29 -20.69
CA LYS A 188 -9.91 2.15 -21.08
C LYS A 188 -9.21 2.35 -22.42
N GLN A 189 -9.85 3.03 -23.38
CA GLN A 189 -9.26 3.23 -24.69
C GLN A 189 -8.07 4.19 -24.63
N ALA A 190 -8.17 5.24 -23.81
CA ALA A 190 -7.05 6.15 -23.56
C ALA A 190 -5.88 5.43 -22.89
N LEU A 191 -6.15 4.59 -21.89
CA LEU A 191 -5.11 3.79 -21.24
C LEU A 191 -4.41 2.86 -22.24
N ILE A 192 -5.15 2.06 -23.01
CA ILE A 192 -4.54 1.14 -24.00
C ILE A 192 -3.70 1.92 -25.02
N LYS A 193 -4.20 3.06 -25.54
CA LYS A 193 -3.46 3.89 -26.48
C LYS A 193 -2.14 4.37 -25.90
N LEU A 194 -2.12 4.79 -24.63
CA LEU A 194 -0.89 5.16 -23.93
C LEU A 194 0.06 3.96 -23.85
N LEU A 195 -0.42 2.82 -23.34
CA LEU A 195 0.42 1.63 -23.14
C LEU A 195 1.05 1.15 -24.46
N MET A 196 0.29 1.18 -25.57
CA MET A 196 0.81 0.86 -26.90
C MET A 196 1.84 1.88 -27.39
N LYS A 197 1.58 3.18 -27.20
CA LYS A 197 2.48 4.26 -27.61
C LYS A 197 3.82 4.21 -26.89
N GLU A 198 3.79 3.87 -25.61
CA GLU A 198 4.94 3.86 -24.70
C GLU A 198 5.55 2.46 -24.56
N GLU A 199 5.14 1.53 -25.44
CA GLU A 199 5.61 0.13 -25.53
C GLU A 199 5.57 -0.63 -24.19
N GLN A 200 4.59 -0.30 -23.34
CA GLN A 200 4.40 -0.92 -22.04
C GLN A 200 3.82 -2.33 -22.20
N ARG A 201 4.33 -3.27 -21.41
CA ARG A 201 3.80 -4.64 -21.37
C ARG A 201 2.51 -4.68 -20.57
N TYR A 202 1.47 -5.24 -21.16
CA TYR A 202 0.19 -5.49 -20.49
C TYR A 202 -0.45 -6.78 -21.02
N GLN A 203 -1.33 -7.36 -20.21
CA GLN A 203 -2.22 -8.45 -20.63
C GLN A 203 -3.66 -7.94 -20.65
N GLN A 204 -4.46 -8.44 -21.59
CA GLN A 204 -5.87 -8.09 -21.68
C GLN A 204 -6.72 -9.35 -21.77
N HIS A 205 -7.68 -9.48 -20.85
CA HIS A 205 -8.65 -10.56 -20.82
C HIS A 205 -10.06 -9.97 -20.68
N GLY A 206 -10.76 -9.84 -21.81
CA GLY A 206 -12.07 -9.18 -21.85
C GLY A 206 -11.98 -7.73 -21.38
N GLU A 207 -12.66 -7.41 -20.28
CA GLU A 207 -12.66 -6.07 -19.70
C GLU A 207 -11.45 -5.73 -18.85
N LEU A 208 -10.74 -6.74 -18.35
CA LEU A 208 -9.59 -6.58 -17.48
C LEU A 208 -8.31 -6.30 -18.29
N ILE A 209 -7.56 -5.28 -17.86
CA ILE A 209 -6.18 -5.03 -18.23
C ILE A 209 -5.31 -5.30 -17.01
N SER A 210 -4.29 -6.14 -17.16
CA SER A 210 -3.31 -6.41 -16.10
C SER A 210 -1.95 -5.84 -16.47
N LEU A 211 -1.40 -5.05 -15.56
CA LEU A 211 -0.10 -4.42 -15.62
C LEU A 211 0.77 -4.95 -14.49
N THR A 212 2.09 -4.94 -14.67
CA THR A 212 3.04 -5.26 -13.61
C THR A 212 4.00 -4.09 -13.49
N SER A 213 4.09 -3.50 -12.29
CA SER A 213 5.04 -2.42 -12.02
C SER A 213 6.48 -2.96 -12.04
N PRO A 214 7.51 -2.08 -12.13
CA PRO A 214 8.92 -2.52 -12.16
C PRO A 214 9.32 -3.39 -10.96
N GLU A 215 8.75 -3.11 -9.78
CA GLU A 215 8.93 -3.88 -8.56
C GLU A 215 8.02 -5.12 -8.43
N GLY A 216 7.23 -5.42 -9.46
CA GLY A 216 6.46 -6.66 -9.55
C GLY A 216 5.04 -6.61 -9.00
N LEU A 217 4.55 -5.44 -8.57
CA LEU A 217 3.18 -5.30 -8.10
C LEU A 217 2.20 -5.43 -9.28
N GLN A 218 1.19 -6.28 -9.12
CA GLN A 218 0.11 -6.42 -10.10
C GLN A 218 -0.90 -5.29 -9.95
N LEU A 219 -1.22 -4.64 -11.07
CA LEU A 219 -2.27 -3.64 -11.18
C LEU A 219 -3.34 -4.18 -12.14
N ASN A 220 -4.52 -4.45 -11.60
CA ASN A 220 -5.68 -4.93 -12.31
C ASN A 220 -6.64 -3.77 -12.57
N VAL A 221 -6.84 -3.45 -13.85
CA VAL A 221 -7.60 -2.29 -14.28
C VAL A 221 -8.82 -2.77 -15.04
N LEU A 222 -10.00 -2.59 -14.44
CA LEU A 222 -11.28 -2.91 -15.07
C LEU A 222 -11.77 -1.70 -15.88
N GLY A 223 -12.13 -1.91 -17.15
CA GLY A 223 -12.68 -0.87 -18.03
C GLY A 223 -14.20 -0.74 -18.02
#